data_AF-A0A452YKV8-F1
#
_entry.id   AF-A0A452YKV8-F1
#
_cell.length_a   1.000
_cell.length_b   1.000
_cell.length_c   1.000
_cell.angle_alpha   90.00
_cell.angle_beta   90.00
_cell.angle_gamma   90.00
#
_symmetry.space_group_name_H-M   'P 1'
#
loop_
_entity.id
_entity.type
_entity.pdbx_description
1 polymer ?
#
loop_
_entity_poly.entity_id
_entity_poly.type
_entity_poly.pdbx_seq_one_letter_code
_entity_poly.pdbx_strand_id
1 'polypeptide(L)'
;SRSRRERDRRAAAMANANRWWAAANVVSQAFAQAVGIPEEVLRSINLAIAKLEARAGLLRAIRDGATLEEATAGYVEPGPAGVLPAALLEDARRGIKRRRSLHALARGLPLCAHALGRAPDAETSQRWESCNVAALTYARRAQMRLRNAASFYIAAMDAIDLASVLPFGAPLRVAWMGAAERLTRLAAREATMARDNMVMMGLAVAQQAWIAMAMMGPAPGALGGGINNQVHHQ
;
A
#
# COMPACT_ATOMS: atom_id res chain seq x y z
N SER A 1 43.36 19.08 -35.23
CA SER A 1 43.35 18.29 -33.98
C SER A 1 42.37 18.82 -32.92
N ARG A 2 42.27 20.14 -32.69
CA ARG A 2 41.39 20.77 -31.67
C ARG A 2 39.88 20.59 -31.92
N SER A 3 39.41 20.79 -33.15
CA SER A 3 38.00 20.59 -33.58
C SER A 3 37.51 19.13 -33.46
N ARG A 4 38.41 18.15 -33.60
CA ARG A 4 38.07 16.72 -33.41
C ARG A 4 37.86 16.40 -31.93
N ARG A 5 38.79 16.84 -31.07
CA ARG A 5 38.67 16.72 -29.60
C ARG A 5 37.42 17.38 -29.05
N GLU A 6 37.00 18.50 -29.62
CA GLU A 6 35.78 19.19 -29.17
C GLU A 6 34.50 18.47 -29.61
N ARG A 7 34.47 17.90 -30.83
CA ARG A 7 33.39 17.02 -31.28
C ARG A 7 33.29 15.76 -30.42
N ASP A 8 34.41 15.12 -30.11
CA ASP A 8 34.45 13.92 -29.27
C ASP A 8 33.94 14.22 -27.85
N ARG A 9 34.30 15.38 -27.27
CA ARG A 9 33.78 15.83 -25.97
C ARG A 9 32.28 16.08 -25.99
N ARG A 10 31.75 16.75 -27.03
CA ARG A 10 30.31 16.99 -27.18
C ARG A 10 29.53 15.69 -27.36
N ALA A 11 30.05 14.75 -28.16
CA ALA A 11 29.45 13.44 -28.34
C ALA A 11 29.41 12.63 -27.01
N ALA A 12 30.51 12.66 -26.24
CA ALA A 12 30.57 12.01 -24.93
C ALA A 12 29.60 12.65 -23.91
N ALA A 13 29.49 13.98 -23.89
CA ALA A 13 28.54 14.69 -23.04
C ALA A 13 27.08 14.35 -23.41
N MET A 14 26.77 14.29 -24.70
CA MET A 14 25.43 13.93 -25.19
C MET A 14 25.07 12.47 -24.86
N ALA A 15 26.01 11.54 -25.06
CA ALA A 15 25.83 10.14 -24.66
C ALA A 15 25.62 9.99 -23.13
N ASN A 16 26.31 10.82 -22.33
CA ASN A 16 26.10 10.85 -20.89
C ASN A 16 24.71 11.37 -20.51
N ALA A 17 24.29 12.49 -21.10
CA ALA A 17 22.95 13.06 -20.89
C ALA A 17 21.84 12.08 -21.28
N ASN A 18 22.00 11.34 -22.39
CA ASN A 18 21.04 10.33 -22.83
C ASN A 18 20.88 9.19 -21.80
N ARG A 19 21.98 8.75 -21.16
CA ARG A 19 21.92 7.75 -20.08
C ARG A 19 21.15 8.25 -18.87
N TRP A 20 21.37 9.50 -18.46
CA TRP A 20 20.63 10.10 -17.35
C TRP A 20 19.15 10.32 -17.66
N TRP A 21 18.81 10.68 -18.91
CA TRP A 21 17.42 10.71 -19.37
C TRP A 21 16.75 9.34 -19.34
N ALA A 22 17.44 8.29 -19.79
CA ALA A 22 16.92 6.93 -19.73
C ALA A 22 16.66 6.49 -18.28
N ALA A 23 17.60 6.77 -17.37
CA ALA A 23 17.43 6.51 -15.94
C ALA A 23 16.24 7.31 -15.35
N ALA A 24 16.14 8.60 -15.65
CA ALA A 24 15.05 9.46 -15.21
C ALA A 24 13.68 8.94 -15.67
N ASN A 25 13.58 8.44 -16.90
CA ASN A 25 12.35 7.87 -17.44
C ASN A 25 11.94 6.60 -16.69
N VAL A 26 12.87 5.66 -16.48
CA VAL A 26 12.60 4.43 -15.72
C VAL A 26 12.15 4.74 -14.30
N VAL A 27 12.86 5.64 -13.62
CA VAL A 27 12.53 6.05 -12.25
C VAL A 27 11.17 6.76 -12.20
N SER A 28 10.89 7.68 -13.13
CA SER A 28 9.62 8.42 -13.17
C SER A 28 8.44 7.48 -13.44
N GLN A 29 8.59 6.50 -14.34
CA GLN A 29 7.55 5.51 -14.61
C GLN A 29 7.26 4.64 -13.39
N ALA A 30 8.30 4.15 -12.71
CA ALA A 30 8.12 3.37 -11.49
C ALA A 30 7.47 4.20 -10.37
N PHE A 31 7.89 5.45 -10.23
CA PHE A 31 7.32 6.37 -9.25
C PHE A 31 5.84 6.68 -9.57
N ALA A 32 5.48 6.92 -10.84
CA ALA A 32 4.10 7.14 -11.26
C ALA A 32 3.19 5.95 -10.90
N GLN A 33 3.67 4.71 -10.99
CA GLN A 33 2.92 3.54 -10.53
C GLN A 33 2.73 3.48 -9.00
N ALA A 34 3.57 4.17 -8.23
CA ALA A 34 3.44 4.29 -6.78
C ALA A 34 2.54 5.47 -6.35
N VAL A 35 2.29 6.44 -7.23
CA VAL A 35 1.44 7.61 -6.99
C VAL A 35 -0.03 7.22 -6.90
N GLY A 36 -0.77 7.94 -6.06
CA GLY A 36 -2.20 7.72 -5.81
C GLY A 36 -2.47 6.82 -4.61
N ILE A 37 -3.73 6.45 -4.45
CA ILE A 37 -4.20 5.54 -3.41
C ILE A 37 -4.25 4.12 -3.99
N PRO A 38 -3.69 3.10 -3.31
CA PRO A 38 -3.71 1.72 -3.82
C PRO A 38 -5.09 1.10 -3.62
N GLU A 39 -6.02 1.33 -4.55
CA GLU A 39 -7.40 0.87 -4.46
C GLU A 39 -7.53 -0.63 -4.17
N GLU A 40 -6.76 -1.48 -4.85
CA GLU A 40 -6.81 -2.92 -4.63
C GLU A 40 -6.31 -3.34 -3.24
N VAL A 41 -5.28 -2.66 -2.74
CA VAL A 41 -4.75 -2.90 -1.38
C VAL A 41 -5.79 -2.45 -0.36
N LEU A 42 -6.35 -1.25 -0.51
CA LEU A 42 -7.36 -0.75 0.41
C LEU A 42 -8.63 -1.59 0.37
N ARG A 43 -9.06 -2.06 -0.81
CA ARG A 43 -10.19 -2.98 -0.97
C ARG A 43 -9.96 -4.27 -0.19
N SER A 44 -8.77 -4.85 -0.30
CA SER A 44 -8.40 -6.06 0.44
C SER A 44 -8.40 -5.83 1.95
N ILE A 45 -7.85 -4.71 2.42
CA ILE A 45 -7.83 -4.35 3.85
C ILE A 45 -9.26 -4.09 4.37
N ASN A 46 -10.05 -3.29 3.67
CA ASN A 46 -11.43 -2.97 4.04
C ASN A 46 -12.30 -4.22 4.13
N LEU A 47 -12.14 -5.13 3.16
CA LEU A 47 -12.87 -6.40 3.19
C LEU A 47 -12.42 -7.29 4.35
N ALA A 48 -11.11 -7.35 4.65
CA ALA A 48 -10.62 -8.06 5.81
C ALA A 48 -11.20 -7.48 7.12
N ILE A 49 -11.24 -6.16 7.27
CA ILE A 49 -11.86 -5.47 8.41
C ILE A 49 -13.33 -5.88 8.54
N ALA A 50 -14.12 -5.75 7.47
CA ALA A 50 -15.54 -6.09 7.49
C ALA A 50 -15.78 -7.55 7.92
N LYS A 51 -15.01 -8.50 7.37
CA LYS A 51 -15.12 -9.92 7.75
C LYS A 51 -14.74 -10.16 9.22
N LEU A 52 -13.70 -9.49 9.72
CA LEU A 52 -13.29 -9.59 11.11
C LEU A 52 -14.34 -9.00 12.06
N GLU A 53 -14.93 -7.86 11.72
CA GLU A 53 -15.99 -7.22 12.50
C GLU A 53 -17.26 -8.07 12.55
N ALA A 54 -17.70 -8.61 11.40
CA ALA A 54 -18.84 -9.52 11.33
C ALA A 54 -18.59 -10.76 12.20
N ARG A 55 -17.39 -11.34 12.14
CA ARG A 55 -17.02 -12.50 12.97
C ARG A 55 -16.97 -12.16 14.45
N ALA A 56 -16.46 -10.99 14.83
CA ALA A 56 -16.48 -10.55 16.22
C ALA A 56 -17.91 -10.39 16.74
N GLY A 57 -18.84 -9.93 15.90
CA GLY A 57 -20.28 -9.89 16.21
C GLY A 57 -20.85 -11.28 16.48
N LEU A 58 -20.57 -12.24 15.60
CA LEU A 58 -20.99 -13.63 15.75
C LEU A 58 -20.45 -14.25 17.06
N LEU A 59 -19.15 -14.10 17.33
CA LEU A 59 -18.52 -14.65 18.53
C LEU A 59 -19.10 -14.04 19.81
N ARG A 60 -19.46 -12.75 19.78
CA ARG A 60 -20.15 -12.07 20.88
C ARG A 60 -21.51 -12.70 21.16
N ALA A 61 -22.33 -12.88 20.12
CA ALA A 61 -23.65 -13.48 20.26
C ALA A 61 -23.58 -14.87 20.91
N ILE A 62 -22.66 -15.72 20.45
CA ILE A 62 -22.45 -17.06 21.02
C ILE A 62 -21.98 -16.97 22.48
N ARG A 63 -21.03 -16.06 22.78
CA ARG A 63 -20.56 -15.84 24.14
C ARG A 63 -21.69 -15.41 25.08
N ASP A 64 -22.60 -14.58 24.59
CA ASP A 64 -23.74 -14.05 25.35
C ASP A 64 -24.90 -15.05 25.47
N GLY A 65 -24.72 -16.28 24.97
CA GLY A 65 -25.60 -17.42 25.21
C GLY A 65 -26.43 -17.88 24.00
N ALA A 66 -26.31 -17.23 22.84
CA ALA A 66 -26.99 -17.68 21.63
C ALA A 66 -26.46 -19.05 21.21
N THR A 67 -27.37 -19.92 20.78
CA THR A 67 -27.02 -21.15 20.07
C THR A 67 -26.32 -20.82 18.74
N LEU A 68 -25.61 -21.78 18.16
CA LEU A 68 -24.97 -21.57 16.87
C LEU A 68 -25.99 -21.21 15.77
N GLU A 69 -27.17 -21.82 15.81
CA GLU A 69 -28.26 -21.56 14.86
C GLU A 69 -28.79 -20.13 15.00
N GLU A 70 -29.09 -19.68 16.22
CA GLU A 70 -29.52 -18.30 16.49
C GLU A 70 -28.46 -17.28 16.10
N ALA A 71 -27.19 -17.55 16.44
CA ALA A 71 -26.08 -16.65 16.17
C ALA A 71 -25.80 -16.54 14.65
N THR A 72 -25.97 -17.63 13.91
CA THR A 72 -25.77 -17.65 12.45
C THR A 72 -26.95 -17.11 11.65
N ALA A 73 -28.17 -17.18 12.19
CA ALA A 73 -29.36 -16.61 11.54
C ALA A 73 -29.24 -15.11 11.27
N GLY A 74 -28.54 -14.37 12.14
CA GLY A 74 -28.25 -12.93 11.96
C GLY A 74 -26.89 -12.62 11.33
N TYR A 75 -26.08 -13.64 11.02
CA TYR A 75 -24.73 -13.46 10.50
C TYR A 75 -24.73 -13.43 8.96
N VAL A 76 -24.28 -12.31 8.41
CA VAL A 76 -24.02 -12.19 6.97
C VAL A 76 -22.52 -12.09 6.77
N GLU A 77 -21.91 -13.12 6.17
CA GLU A 77 -20.50 -13.05 5.80
C GLU A 77 -20.30 -12.00 4.69
N PRO A 78 -19.44 -10.98 4.90
CA PRO A 78 -19.13 -10.02 3.84
C PRO A 78 -18.51 -10.76 2.65
N GLY A 79 -19.08 -10.59 1.46
CA GLY A 79 -18.63 -11.28 0.25
C GLY A 79 -17.24 -10.83 -0.22
N PRO A 80 -16.51 -11.66 -0.98
CA PRO A 80 -16.87 -13.00 -1.44
C PRO A 80 -16.81 -14.05 -0.32
N ALA A 81 -17.72 -15.02 -0.37
CA ALA A 81 -17.76 -16.16 0.54
C ALA A 81 -16.51 -17.05 0.36
N GLY A 82 -16.08 -17.70 1.44
CA GLY A 82 -14.93 -18.62 1.44
C GLY A 82 -13.55 -17.95 1.40
N VAL A 83 -13.48 -16.63 1.24
CA VAL A 83 -12.22 -15.89 1.32
C VAL A 83 -11.92 -15.51 2.76
N LEU A 84 -10.84 -16.08 3.31
CA LEU A 84 -10.43 -15.85 4.68
C LEU A 84 -9.80 -14.45 4.87
N PRO A 85 -10.04 -13.77 6.01
CA PRO A 85 -9.36 -12.53 6.36
C PRO A 85 -7.84 -12.59 6.24
N ALA A 86 -7.21 -13.71 6.66
CA ALA A 86 -5.76 -13.89 6.57
C ALA A 86 -5.23 -13.80 5.13
N ALA A 87 -5.95 -14.35 4.15
CA ALA A 87 -5.56 -14.28 2.74
C ALA A 87 -5.61 -12.84 2.22
N LEU A 88 -6.67 -12.10 2.54
CA LEU A 88 -6.82 -10.69 2.18
C LEU A 88 -5.74 -9.80 2.80
N LEU A 89 -5.38 -10.05 4.07
CA LEU A 89 -4.31 -9.34 4.76
C LEU A 89 -2.95 -9.62 4.11
N GLU A 90 -2.69 -10.85 3.67
CA GLU A 90 -1.47 -11.23 2.97
C GLU A 90 -1.40 -10.60 1.57
N ASP A 91 -2.50 -10.59 0.81
CA ASP A 91 -2.60 -9.91 -0.48
C ASP A 91 -2.33 -8.41 -0.36
N ALA A 92 -2.95 -7.76 0.63
CA ALA A 92 -2.65 -6.38 0.96
C ALA A 92 -1.16 -6.19 1.28
N ARG A 93 -0.57 -7.06 2.11
CA ARG A 93 0.85 -6.97 2.49
C ARG A 93 1.78 -7.10 1.28
N ARG A 94 1.48 -8.00 0.34
CA ARG A 94 2.22 -8.15 -0.94
C ARG A 94 2.10 -6.89 -1.79
N GLY A 95 0.89 -6.33 -1.92
CA GLY A 95 0.65 -5.08 -2.64
C GLY A 95 1.43 -3.89 -2.05
N ILE A 96 1.43 -3.74 -0.71
CA ILE A 96 2.21 -2.70 -0.04
C ILE A 96 3.71 -2.89 -0.27
N LYS A 97 4.21 -4.13 -0.22
CA LYS A 97 5.63 -4.42 -0.49
C LYS A 97 6.02 -3.99 -1.91
N ARG A 98 5.19 -4.34 -2.91
CA ARG A 98 5.41 -3.92 -4.31
C ARG A 98 5.42 -2.41 -4.44
N ARG A 99 4.43 -1.73 -3.88
CA ARG A 99 4.31 -0.26 -3.95
C ARG A 99 5.49 0.45 -3.27
N ARG A 100 5.94 -0.06 -2.12
CA ARG A 100 7.12 0.44 -1.42
C ARG A 100 8.38 0.29 -2.27
N SER A 101 8.55 -0.83 -2.98
CA SER A 101 9.69 -1.04 -3.88
C SER A 101 9.68 -0.09 -5.06
N LEU A 102 8.51 0.14 -5.67
CA LEU A 102 8.34 1.13 -6.75
C LEU A 102 8.63 2.55 -6.27
N HIS A 103 8.12 2.91 -5.08
CA HIS A 103 8.37 4.21 -4.46
C HIS A 103 9.84 4.42 -4.07
N ALA A 104 10.54 3.38 -3.62
CA ALA A 104 11.94 3.50 -3.22
C ALA A 104 12.85 3.99 -4.36
N LEU A 105 12.50 3.70 -5.61
CA LEU A 105 13.21 4.20 -6.79
C LEU A 105 13.15 5.72 -6.92
N ALA A 106 12.11 6.36 -6.39
CA ALA A 106 11.96 7.81 -6.40
C ALA A 106 13.17 8.52 -5.77
N ARG A 107 13.89 7.88 -4.83
CA ARG A 107 15.15 8.41 -4.28
C ARG A 107 16.18 8.82 -5.34
N GLY A 108 16.13 8.22 -6.54
CA GLY A 108 17.00 8.55 -7.67
C GLY A 108 16.59 9.80 -8.46
N LEU A 109 15.39 10.35 -8.28
CA LEU A 109 14.93 11.51 -9.05
C LEU A 109 15.78 12.77 -8.84
N PRO A 110 16.13 13.18 -7.60
CA PRO A 110 17.02 14.31 -7.39
C PRO A 110 18.40 14.12 -8.03
N LEU A 111 18.93 12.89 -8.01
CA LEU A 111 20.21 12.57 -8.66
C LEU A 111 20.11 12.72 -10.18
N CYS A 112 19.03 12.24 -10.79
CA CYS A 112 18.78 12.41 -12.21
C CYS A 112 18.61 13.89 -12.58
N ALA A 113 17.86 14.64 -11.78
CA ALA A 113 17.66 16.07 -11.98
C ALA A 113 18.99 16.83 -11.91
N HIS A 114 19.84 16.53 -10.92
CA HIS A 114 21.18 17.11 -10.80
C HIS A 114 22.05 16.82 -12.02
N ALA A 115 22.11 15.56 -12.47
CA ALA A 115 22.91 15.16 -13.62
C ALA A 115 22.43 15.79 -14.95
N LEU A 116 21.16 16.20 -15.02
CA LEU A 116 20.56 16.90 -16.16
C LEU A 116 20.63 18.44 -16.04
N GLY A 117 21.35 18.97 -15.05
CA GLY A 117 21.47 20.42 -14.83
C GLY A 117 20.21 21.08 -14.27
N ARG A 118 19.33 20.31 -13.64
CA ARG A 118 18.05 20.72 -13.04
C ARG A 118 18.03 20.48 -11.53
N ALA A 119 19.17 20.70 -10.88
CA ALA A 119 19.30 20.43 -9.46
C ALA A 119 18.24 21.24 -8.67
N PRO A 120 17.44 20.59 -7.81
CA PRO A 120 16.54 21.31 -6.91
C PRO A 120 17.34 22.20 -5.95
N ASP A 121 16.72 23.29 -5.51
CA ASP A 121 17.24 24.07 -4.38
C ASP A 121 17.22 23.26 -3.07
N ALA A 122 17.82 23.83 -2.03
CA ALA A 122 17.95 23.17 -0.72
C ALA A 122 16.58 22.89 -0.07
N GLU A 123 15.62 23.82 -0.19
CA GLU A 123 14.29 23.67 0.41
C GLU A 123 13.51 22.54 -0.28
N THR A 124 13.51 22.52 -1.61
CA THR A 124 12.89 21.50 -2.46
C THR A 124 13.48 20.13 -2.17
N SER A 125 14.82 20.05 -2.02
CA SER A 125 15.52 18.83 -1.64
C SER A 125 15.11 18.31 -0.26
N GLN A 126 15.01 19.21 0.72
CA GLN A 126 14.59 18.85 2.08
C GLN A 126 13.13 18.37 2.12
N ARG A 127 12.22 19.06 1.43
CA ARG A 127 10.81 18.67 1.30
C ARG A 127 10.68 17.32 0.62
N TRP A 128 11.45 17.07 -0.45
CA TRP A 128 11.51 15.79 -1.14
C TRP A 128 11.86 14.64 -0.19
N GLU A 129 12.97 14.78 0.56
CA GLU A 129 13.44 13.72 1.46
C GLU A 129 12.47 13.50 2.62
N SER A 130 11.92 14.57 3.20
CA SER A 130 10.90 14.49 4.25
C SER A 130 9.71 13.63 3.80
N CYS A 131 9.17 13.89 2.61
CA CYS A 131 8.08 13.10 2.08
C CYS A 131 8.51 11.64 1.77
N ASN A 132 9.76 11.42 1.36
CA ASN A 132 10.30 10.08 1.08
C ASN A 132 10.32 9.24 2.37
N VAL A 133 10.87 9.83 3.43
CA VAL A 133 10.96 9.22 4.76
C VAL A 133 9.56 8.96 5.31
N ALA A 134 8.63 9.91 5.18
CA ALA A 134 7.25 9.76 5.62
C ALA A 134 6.57 8.58 4.90
N ALA A 135 6.58 8.55 3.57
CA ALA A 135 5.98 7.48 2.78
C ALA A 135 6.55 6.09 3.14
N LEU A 136 7.86 5.95 3.25
CA LEU A 136 8.49 4.69 3.65
C LEU A 136 8.15 4.27 5.09
N THR A 137 8.05 5.24 6.00
CA THR A 137 7.66 5.00 7.40
C THR A 137 6.23 4.48 7.48
N TYR A 138 5.29 5.14 6.81
CA TYR A 138 3.90 4.70 6.77
C TYR A 138 3.76 3.33 6.09
N ALA A 139 4.48 3.07 5.00
CA ALA A 139 4.49 1.75 4.36
C ALA A 139 4.96 0.64 5.31
N ARG A 140 6.04 0.88 6.06
CA ARG A 140 6.58 -0.07 7.05
C ARG A 140 5.60 -0.31 8.19
N ARG A 141 4.99 0.76 8.72
CA ARG A 141 3.96 0.67 9.75
C ARG A 141 2.77 -0.15 9.26
N ALA A 142 2.26 0.13 8.07
CA ALA A 142 1.15 -0.62 7.47
C ALA A 142 1.48 -2.13 7.37
N GLN A 143 2.68 -2.49 6.89
CA GLN A 143 3.12 -3.89 6.82
C GLN A 143 3.18 -4.57 8.19
N MET A 144 3.67 -3.86 9.22
CA MET A 144 3.72 -4.37 10.58
C MET A 144 2.30 -4.60 11.13
N ARG A 145 1.41 -3.62 10.92
CA ARG A 145 0.01 -3.70 11.34
C ARG A 145 -0.73 -4.88 10.69
N LEU A 146 -0.52 -5.13 9.39
CA LEU A 146 -1.10 -6.31 8.73
C LEU A 146 -0.58 -7.64 9.28
N ARG A 147 0.71 -7.71 9.64
CA ARG A 147 1.27 -8.91 10.29
C ARG A 147 0.63 -9.14 11.65
N ASN A 148 0.52 -8.09 12.47
CA ASN A 148 -0.14 -8.18 13.78
C ASN A 148 -1.61 -8.62 13.62
N ALA A 149 -2.33 -8.04 12.64
CA ALA A 149 -3.70 -8.42 12.35
C ALA A 149 -3.82 -9.91 12.00
N ALA A 150 -2.94 -10.42 11.13
CA ALA A 150 -2.92 -11.83 10.77
C ALA A 150 -2.60 -12.73 11.99
N SER A 151 -1.61 -12.35 12.80
CA SER A 151 -1.26 -13.09 14.03
C SER A 151 -2.43 -13.14 15.02
N PHE A 152 -3.13 -12.02 15.26
CA PHE A 152 -4.29 -12.00 16.14
C PHE A 152 -5.45 -12.83 15.59
N TYR A 153 -5.66 -12.82 14.28
CA TYR A 153 -6.68 -13.65 13.65
C TYR A 153 -6.38 -15.15 13.80
N ILE A 154 -5.12 -15.57 13.60
CA ILE A 154 -4.71 -16.97 13.81
C ILE A 154 -4.94 -17.38 15.27
N ALA A 155 -4.50 -16.57 16.23
CA ALA A 155 -4.73 -16.84 17.64
C ALA A 155 -6.24 -16.88 18.01
N ALA A 156 -7.07 -16.09 17.32
CA ALA A 156 -8.52 -16.14 17.48
C ALA A 156 -9.09 -17.47 16.98
N MET A 157 -8.57 -18.00 15.86
CA MET A 157 -8.95 -19.32 15.34
C MET A 157 -8.60 -20.44 16.32
N ASP A 158 -7.38 -20.42 16.87
CA ASP A 158 -6.95 -21.40 17.88
C ASP A 158 -7.88 -21.38 19.11
N ALA A 159 -8.29 -20.19 19.54
CA ALA A 159 -9.24 -20.04 20.65
C ALA A 159 -10.65 -20.59 20.31
N ILE A 160 -11.11 -20.47 19.05
CA ILE A 160 -12.37 -21.07 18.59
C ILE A 160 -12.26 -22.59 18.61
N ASP A 161 -11.16 -23.15 18.12
CA ASP A 161 -10.94 -24.60 18.07
C ASP A 161 -10.91 -25.18 19.50
N LEU A 162 -10.22 -24.51 20.43
CA LEU A 162 -10.23 -24.89 21.85
C LEU A 162 -11.61 -24.76 22.50
N ALA A 163 -12.41 -23.75 22.15
CA ALA A 163 -13.78 -23.64 22.63
C ALA A 163 -14.67 -24.76 22.08
N SER A 164 -14.44 -25.21 20.85
CA SER A 164 -15.30 -26.16 20.15
C SER A 164 -15.31 -27.55 20.78
N VAL A 165 -14.20 -27.98 21.37
CA VAL A 165 -14.05 -29.31 22.02
C VAL A 165 -14.62 -29.36 23.44
N LEU A 166 -15.00 -28.22 24.01
CA LEU A 166 -15.50 -28.13 25.37
C LEU A 166 -17.03 -28.23 25.43
N PRO A 167 -17.62 -28.81 26.49
CA PRO A 167 -19.07 -28.89 26.65
C PRO A 167 -19.74 -27.52 26.59
N PHE A 168 -20.96 -27.47 26.06
CA PHE A 168 -21.77 -26.26 26.04
C PHE A 168 -22.02 -25.75 27.46
N GLY A 169 -21.96 -24.43 27.66
CA GLY A 169 -22.12 -23.79 28.97
C GLY A 169 -20.93 -23.96 29.93
N ALA A 170 -19.90 -24.73 29.59
CA ALA A 170 -18.72 -24.86 30.44
C ALA A 170 -18.01 -23.50 30.61
N PRO A 171 -17.62 -23.08 31.83
CA PRO A 171 -16.96 -21.79 32.06
C PRO A 171 -15.72 -21.58 31.18
N LEU A 172 -14.94 -22.64 30.97
CA LEU A 172 -13.74 -22.60 30.14
C LEU A 172 -14.07 -22.36 28.64
N ARG A 173 -15.19 -22.90 28.14
CA ARG A 173 -15.67 -22.64 26.78
C ARG A 173 -15.99 -21.17 26.59
N VAL A 174 -16.72 -20.59 27.55
CA VAL A 174 -17.07 -19.15 27.54
C VAL A 174 -15.81 -18.29 27.56
N ALA A 175 -14.82 -18.64 28.37
CA ALA A 175 -13.54 -17.93 28.43
C ALA A 175 -12.79 -17.95 27.08
N TRP A 176 -12.71 -19.11 26.42
CA TRP A 176 -12.09 -19.23 25.10
C TRP A 176 -12.85 -18.47 24.01
N MET A 177 -14.19 -18.53 24.01
CA MET A 177 -15.01 -17.72 23.10
C MET A 177 -14.79 -16.21 23.31
N GLY A 178 -14.70 -15.76 24.57
CA GLY A 178 -14.35 -14.38 24.89
C GLY A 178 -12.94 -13.98 24.45
N ALA A 179 -11.98 -14.91 24.51
CA ALA A 179 -10.64 -14.70 23.97
C ALA A 179 -10.65 -14.58 22.44
N ALA A 180 -11.36 -15.47 21.74
CA ALA A 180 -11.52 -15.43 20.30
C ALA A 180 -12.15 -14.11 19.83
N GLU A 181 -13.21 -13.65 20.51
CA GLU A 181 -13.83 -12.37 20.20
C GLU A 181 -12.85 -11.21 20.35
N ARG A 182 -12.16 -11.12 21.49
CA ARG A 182 -11.19 -10.05 21.77
C ARG A 182 -10.07 -10.03 20.73
N LEU A 183 -9.50 -11.19 20.41
CA LEU A 183 -8.43 -11.33 19.42
C LEU A 183 -8.91 -10.94 18.01
N THR A 184 -10.12 -11.33 17.63
CA THR A 184 -10.73 -10.93 16.35
C THR A 184 -10.90 -9.41 16.26
N ARG A 185 -11.36 -8.75 17.34
CA ARG A 185 -11.45 -7.29 17.40
C ARG A 185 -10.07 -6.61 17.33
N LEU A 186 -9.05 -7.17 17.98
CA LEU A 186 -7.67 -6.67 17.86
C LEU A 186 -7.14 -6.80 16.43
N ALA A 187 -7.44 -7.91 15.76
CA ALA A 187 -7.10 -8.09 14.35
C ALA A 187 -7.74 -7.00 13.47
N ALA A 188 -9.03 -6.72 13.66
CA ALA A 188 -9.74 -5.67 12.94
C ALA A 188 -9.12 -4.30 13.19
N ARG A 189 -8.82 -3.96 14.45
CA ARG A 189 -8.17 -2.70 14.82
C ARG A 189 -6.81 -2.52 14.15
N GLU A 190 -5.96 -3.54 14.18
CA GLU A 190 -4.65 -3.49 13.50
C GLU A 190 -4.82 -3.32 11.98
N ALA A 191 -5.79 -4.01 11.36
CA ALA A 191 -6.10 -3.84 9.94
C ALA A 191 -6.56 -2.40 9.61
N THR A 192 -7.40 -1.79 10.46
CA THR A 192 -7.79 -0.37 10.33
C THR A 192 -6.60 0.56 10.44
N MET A 193 -5.71 0.35 11.41
CA MET A 193 -4.47 1.13 11.49
C MET A 193 -3.59 0.94 10.25
N ALA A 194 -3.56 -0.26 9.65
CA ALA A 194 -2.85 -0.50 8.40
C ALA A 194 -3.43 0.31 7.24
N ARG A 195 -4.76 0.33 7.11
CA ARG A 195 -5.50 1.14 6.13
C ARG A 195 -5.12 2.63 6.25
N ASP A 196 -5.17 3.18 7.46
CA ASP A 196 -4.88 4.60 7.68
C ASP A 196 -3.43 4.95 7.34
N ASN A 197 -2.48 4.07 7.70
CA ASN A 197 -1.09 4.23 7.27
C ASN A 197 -0.95 4.20 5.74
N MET A 198 -1.74 3.39 5.02
CA MET A 198 -1.70 3.37 3.56
C MET A 198 -2.26 4.65 2.92
N VAL A 199 -3.28 5.24 3.52
CA VAL A 199 -3.78 6.56 3.11
C VAL A 199 -2.68 7.62 3.32
N MET A 200 -2.04 7.65 4.49
CA MET A 200 -0.96 8.59 4.78
C MET A 200 0.27 8.40 3.88
N MET A 201 0.61 7.15 3.54
CA MET A 201 1.62 6.87 2.51
C MET A 201 1.22 7.48 1.18
N GLY A 202 -0.02 7.27 0.73
CA GLY A 202 -0.53 7.82 -0.53
C GLY A 202 -0.42 9.35 -0.59
N LEU A 203 -0.79 10.03 0.48
CA LEU A 203 -0.67 11.50 0.59
C LEU A 203 0.78 11.97 0.50
N ALA A 204 1.71 11.32 1.22
CA ALA A 204 3.13 11.66 1.15
C ALA A 204 3.71 11.44 -0.26
N VAL A 205 3.32 10.36 -0.94
CA VAL A 205 3.74 10.09 -2.32
C VAL A 205 3.14 11.10 -3.30
N ALA A 206 1.88 11.49 -3.13
CA ALA A 206 1.24 12.51 -3.96
C ALA A 206 1.94 13.86 -3.81
N GLN A 207 2.31 14.25 -2.59
CA GLN A 207 3.10 15.47 -2.35
C GLN A 207 4.45 15.40 -3.05
N GLN A 208 5.14 14.25 -3.04
CA GLN A 208 6.36 14.09 -3.83
C GLN A 208 6.12 14.20 -5.33
N ALA A 209 5.00 13.71 -5.86
CA ALA A 209 4.69 13.82 -7.28
C ALA A 209 4.64 15.28 -7.74
N TRP A 210 4.06 16.17 -6.92
CA TRP A 210 4.08 17.61 -7.17
C TRP A 210 5.50 18.18 -7.23
N ILE A 211 6.36 17.80 -6.29
CA ILE A 211 7.77 18.26 -6.27
C ILE A 211 8.53 17.68 -7.48
N ALA A 212 8.29 16.42 -7.86
CA ALA A 212 8.91 15.79 -9.02
C ALA A 212 8.58 16.54 -10.32
N MET A 213 7.33 16.97 -10.51
CA MET A 213 6.93 17.77 -11.67
C MET A 213 7.67 19.11 -11.74
N ALA A 214 7.91 19.75 -10.59
CA ALA A 214 8.70 20.98 -10.53
C ALA A 214 10.19 20.75 -10.89
N MET A 215 10.76 19.60 -10.50
CA MET A 215 12.17 19.26 -10.78
C MET A 215 12.42 18.79 -12.22
N MET A 216 11.51 17.99 -12.78
CA MET A 216 11.73 17.29 -14.05
C MET A 216 10.92 17.88 -15.21
N GLY A 217 10.00 18.81 -14.95
CA GLY A 217 8.96 19.22 -15.90
C GLY A 217 7.88 18.13 -16.03
N PRO A 218 6.81 18.36 -16.83
CA PRO A 218 5.85 17.32 -17.13
C PRO A 218 6.57 16.14 -17.79
N ALA A 219 6.42 14.94 -17.24
CA ALA A 219 6.96 13.74 -17.87
C ALA A 219 6.39 13.62 -19.30
N PRO A 220 7.22 13.45 -20.34
CA PRO A 220 6.72 13.14 -21.66
C PRO A 220 6.01 11.78 -21.58
N GLY A 221 4.67 11.82 -21.51
CA GLY A 221 3.81 10.63 -21.40
C GLY A 221 2.78 10.65 -20.26
N ALA A 222 2.79 11.63 -19.35
CA ALA A 222 1.82 11.66 -18.24
C ALA A 222 0.42 12.21 -18.62
N LEU A 223 0.24 12.78 -19.82
CA LEU A 223 -1.03 13.37 -20.28
C LEU A 223 -1.35 13.06 -21.76
N GLY A 224 -0.94 11.89 -22.27
CA GLY A 224 -1.02 11.54 -23.69
C GLY A 224 -1.82 10.28 -24.01
N GLY A 225 -2.86 9.99 -23.23
CA GLY A 225 -3.86 8.99 -23.60
C GLY A 225 -4.84 9.58 -24.61
N GLY A 226 -4.47 9.54 -25.90
CA GLY A 226 -5.33 9.57 -27.08
C GLY A 226 -6.32 10.73 -27.25
N ILE A 227 -6.07 11.60 -28.23
CA ILE A 227 -7.00 11.79 -29.36
C ILE A 227 -6.14 11.96 -30.62
N ASN A 228 -6.07 10.88 -31.39
CA ASN A 228 -5.86 10.94 -32.82
C ASN A 228 -7.20 11.40 -33.41
N ASN A 229 -7.25 12.54 -34.09
CA ASN A 229 -8.12 12.68 -35.24
C ASN A 229 -7.58 13.76 -36.16
N GLN A 230 -7.10 13.26 -37.29
CA GLN A 230 -7.05 13.96 -38.56
C GLN A 230 -8.35 14.71 -38.79
N VAL A 231 -8.27 15.97 -39.20
CA VAL A 231 -9.19 16.48 -40.21
C VAL A 231 -8.35 17.17 -41.28
N HIS A 232 -8.60 16.70 -42.50
CA HIS A 232 -7.95 17.02 -43.74
C HIS A 232 -7.98 18.51 -44.11
N HIS A 233 -6.97 18.89 -44.89
CA HIS A 233 -7.05 19.92 -45.90
C HIS A 233 -8.41 19.93 -46.62
N GLN A 234 -9.04 21.11 -46.66
CA GLN A 234 -9.33 21.83 -47.90
C GLN A 234 -9.54 23.31 -47.57
#